data_AF-A0A5W7G7M9-F1
#
_entry.id   AF-A0A5W7G7M9-F1
#
_cell.length_a   1.000
_cell.length_b   1.000
_cell.length_c   1.000
_cell.angle_alpha   90.00
_cell.angle_beta   90.00
_cell.angle_gamma   90.00
#
_symmetry.space_group_name_H-M   'P 1'
#
loop_
_entity.id
_entity.type
_entity.pdbx_description
1 polymer ?
#
loop_
_entity_poly.entity_id
_entity_poly.type
_entity_poly.pdbx_seq_one_letter_code
_entity_poly.pdbx_strand_id
1 'polypeptide(L)'
;KTDVVKYARAERVAGDSKFNGWKLWNLALEGITSFSTFPLRIWTYIGLAVAGVAFLYGAWMIFDTLAFGNAVRGYPSLLVSILFLGGIQLIGIGVLGEYIGRIYIET
;
A
#
# COMPACT_ATOMS: atom_id res chain seq x y z
N LYS A 1 -8.88 -9.39 -34.20
CA LYS A 1 -7.57 -8.98 -34.79
C LYS A 1 -7.58 -7.46 -34.83
N THR A 2 -6.71 -6.81 -34.09
CA THR A 2 -6.61 -5.34 -34.07
C THR A 2 -5.65 -4.89 -35.17
N ASP A 3 -5.98 -3.79 -35.84
CA ASP A 3 -5.17 -3.20 -36.90
C ASP A 3 -5.04 -1.70 -36.67
N VAL A 4 -3.92 -1.10 -37.08
CA VAL A 4 -3.58 0.30 -36.76
C VAL A 4 -3.44 1.11 -38.04
N VAL A 5 -4.37 2.06 -38.24
CA VAL A 5 -4.32 2.97 -39.39
C VAL A 5 -3.56 4.24 -39.00
N LYS A 6 -2.43 4.49 -39.66
CA LYS A 6 -1.64 5.69 -39.44
C LYS A 6 -2.27 6.88 -40.16
N TYR A 7 -2.50 7.97 -39.43
CA TYR A 7 -3.00 9.23 -39.96
C TYR A 7 -2.07 10.37 -39.52
N ALA A 8 -1.63 11.19 -40.48
CA ALA A 8 -0.86 12.39 -40.21
C ALA A 8 -1.81 13.60 -40.14
N ARG A 9 -1.93 14.18 -38.95
CA ARG A 9 -2.75 15.36 -38.72
C ARG A 9 -1.93 16.63 -38.96
N ALA A 10 -2.52 17.63 -39.60
CA ALA A 10 -1.95 18.97 -39.65
C ALA A 10 -1.75 19.56 -38.24
N GLU A 11 -0.74 20.42 -38.10
CA GLU A 11 -0.40 21.09 -36.84
C GLU A 11 -1.56 21.98 -36.36
N ARG A 12 -1.71 22.13 -35.04
CA ARG A 12 -2.82 22.90 -34.47
C ARG A 12 -2.62 24.39 -34.77
N VAL A 13 -3.66 25.04 -35.31
CA VAL A 13 -3.66 26.49 -35.60
C VAL A 13 -3.74 27.33 -34.31
N ALA A 14 -4.33 26.80 -33.24
CA ALA A 14 -4.42 27.47 -31.94
C ALA A 14 -4.60 26.47 -30.77
N GLY A 15 -4.14 26.88 -29.58
CA GLY A 15 -4.31 26.18 -28.30
C GLY A 15 -3.15 25.25 -27.92
N ASP A 16 -2.88 25.15 -26.62
CA ASP A 16 -1.82 24.31 -26.08
C ASP A 16 -2.24 22.84 -25.92
N SER A 17 -1.26 21.94 -25.98
CA SER A 17 -1.49 20.53 -25.66
C SER A 17 -2.04 20.39 -24.24
N LYS A 18 -3.22 19.79 -24.11
CA LYS A 18 -3.75 19.43 -22.79
C LYS A 18 -2.97 18.30 -22.13
N PHE A 19 -2.13 17.57 -22.86
CA PHE A 19 -1.27 16.50 -22.36
C PHE A 19 0.17 16.98 -22.30
N ASN A 20 0.69 17.15 -21.08
CA ASN A 20 2.13 17.19 -20.82
C ASN A 20 2.57 15.82 -20.30
N GLY A 21 3.89 15.60 -20.15
CA GLY A 21 4.42 14.36 -19.59
C GLY A 21 3.84 14.01 -18.21
N TRP A 22 3.57 15.01 -17.37
CA TRP A 22 2.96 14.82 -16.04
C TRP A 22 1.51 14.31 -16.09
N LYS A 23 0.70 14.83 -17.01
CA LYS A 23 -0.68 14.38 -17.23
C LYS A 23 -0.75 13.00 -17.86
N LEU A 24 0.21 12.64 -18.72
CA LEU A 24 0.35 11.27 -19.22
C LEU A 24 0.70 10.31 -18.07
N TRP A 25 1.56 10.73 -17.14
CA TRP A 25 1.90 9.95 -15.94
C TRP A 25 0.71 9.79 -15.00
N ASN A 26 -0.03 10.86 -14.73
CA ASN A 26 -1.26 10.77 -13.94
C ASN A 26 -2.31 9.87 -14.61
N LEU A 27 -2.47 9.95 -15.94
CA LEU A 27 -3.38 9.07 -16.67
C LEU A 27 -2.97 7.59 -16.56
N ALA A 28 -1.66 7.30 -16.58
CA ALA A 28 -1.15 5.94 -16.39
C ALA A 28 -1.41 5.44 -14.96
N LEU A 29 -1.20 6.28 -13.95
CA LEU A 29 -1.52 5.97 -12.56
C LEU A 29 -3.01 5.72 -12.36
N GLU A 30 -3.87 6.60 -12.89
CA GLU A 30 -5.32 6.41 -12.89
C GLU A 30 -5.71 5.09 -13.55
N GLY A 31 -5.10 4.74 -14.69
CA GLY A 31 -5.32 3.45 -15.35
C GLY A 31 -4.96 2.25 -14.47
N ILE A 32 -3.81 2.30 -13.78
CA ILE A 32 -3.37 1.22 -12.87
C ILE A 32 -4.31 1.11 -11.67
N THR A 33 -4.71 2.22 -11.07
CA THR A 33 -5.58 2.23 -9.88
C THR A 33 -7.04 1.92 -10.23
N SER A 34 -7.48 2.28 -11.43
CA SER A 34 -8.84 2.02 -11.91
C SER A 34 -8.96 0.54 -12.27
N PHE A 35 -8.14 0.01 -13.15
CA PHE A 35 -8.36 -1.34 -13.69
C PHE A 35 -7.71 -2.46 -12.87
N SER A 36 -7.10 -2.16 -11.72
CA SER A 36 -6.38 -3.16 -10.94
C SER A 36 -6.54 -3.02 -9.44
N THR A 37 -6.80 -4.15 -8.78
CA THR A 37 -6.72 -4.31 -7.33
C THR A 37 -5.29 -4.57 -6.84
N PHE A 38 -4.31 -4.55 -7.75
CA PHE A 38 -2.89 -4.78 -7.47
C PHE A 38 -2.29 -3.85 -6.39
N PRO A 39 -2.52 -2.52 -6.41
CA PRO A 39 -1.99 -1.63 -5.38
C PRO A 39 -2.53 -1.96 -3.99
N LEU A 40 -3.80 -2.37 -3.91
CA LEU A 40 -4.48 -2.70 -2.66
C LEU A 40 -3.94 -4.01 -2.08
N ARG A 41 -3.69 -5.03 -2.91
CA ARG A 41 -3.09 -6.31 -2.46
C ARG A 41 -1.65 -6.17 -1.96
N ILE A 42 -0.86 -5.27 -2.55
CA ILE A 42 0.52 -5.01 -2.10
C ILE A 42 0.53 -4.53 -0.64
N TRP A 43 -0.38 -3.63 -0.27
CA TRP A 43 -0.47 -3.12 1.09
C TRP A 43 -0.83 -4.20 2.11
N THR A 44 -1.63 -5.20 1.72
CA THR A 44 -1.92 -6.36 2.56
C THR A 44 -0.65 -7.15 2.87
N TYR A 45 0.20 -7.42 1.87
CA TYR A 45 1.47 -8.12 2.06
C TYR A 45 2.48 -7.32 2.89
N ILE A 46 2.57 -6.01 2.65
CA ILE A 46 3.42 -5.11 3.44
C ILE A 46 2.95 -5.09 4.91
N GLY A 47 1.65 -4.96 5.13
CA GLY A 47 1.07 -4.97 6.47
C GLY A 47 1.37 -6.27 7.22
N LEU A 48 1.28 -7.41 6.53
CA LEU A 48 1.57 -8.73 7.10
C LEU A 48 3.07 -8.89 7.43
N ALA A 49 3.96 -8.42 6.55
CA ALA A 49 5.40 -8.44 6.79
C ALA A 49 5.79 -7.56 8.00
N VAL A 50 5.25 -6.34 8.08
CA VAL A 50 5.50 -5.42 9.20
C VAL A 50 4.94 -5.99 10.50
N ALA A 51 3.74 -6.57 10.48
CA ALA A 51 3.16 -7.25 11.65
C ALA A 51 4.04 -8.44 12.11
N GLY A 52 4.60 -9.21 11.17
CA GLY A 52 5.53 -10.30 11.48
C GLY A 52 6.81 -9.81 12.16
N VAL A 53 7.44 -8.75 11.65
CA VAL A 53 8.64 -8.15 12.25
C VAL A 53 8.32 -7.58 13.63
N ALA A 54 7.20 -6.88 13.77
CA ALA A 54 6.73 -6.32 15.03
C ALA A 54 6.51 -7.42 16.10
N PHE A 55 5.91 -8.54 15.70
CA PHE A 55 5.69 -9.69 16.57
C PHE A 55 7.00 -10.34 17.02
N LEU A 56 7.94 -10.57 16.09
CA LEU A 56 9.25 -11.13 16.40
C LEU A 56 10.04 -10.23 17.37
N TYR A 57 10.03 -8.92 17.13
CA TYR A 57 10.69 -7.95 18.01
C TYR A 57 10.04 -7.91 19.41
N GLY A 58 8.71 -7.94 19.48
CA GLY A 58 7.98 -8.03 20.75
C GLY A 58 8.31 -9.31 21.52
N ALA A 59 8.36 -10.46 20.85
CA ALA A 59 8.72 -11.75 21.47
C ALA A 59 10.16 -11.75 21.98
N TRP A 60 11.10 -11.25 21.17
CA TRP A 60 12.50 -11.12 21.57
C TRP A 60 12.66 -10.25 22.82
N MET A 61 11.96 -9.12 22.87
CA MET A 61 12.04 -8.19 24.01
C MET A 61 11.39 -8.74 25.28
N ILE A 62 10.31 -9.52 25.18
CA ILE A 62 9.74 -10.25 26.32
C ILE A 62 10.76 -11.25 26.87
N PHE A 63 11.43 -11.99 25.98
CA PHE A 63 12.45 -12.96 26.36
C PHE A 63 13.64 -12.29 27.04
N ASP A 64 14.14 -11.19 26.47
CA ASP A 64 15.24 -10.38 27.02
C ASP A 64 14.89 -9.81 28.40
N THR A 65 13.66 -9.28 28.55
CA THR A 65 13.13 -8.80 29.83
C THR A 65 13.11 -9.90 30.89
N LEU A 66 12.71 -11.13 30.52
CA LEU A 66 12.61 -12.26 31.45
C LEU A 66 13.99 -12.79 31.86
N ALA A 67 14.97 -12.78 30.94
CA ALA A 67 16.28 -13.39 31.12
C ALA A 67 17.31 -12.45 31.77
N PHE A 68 17.37 -11.18 31.37
CA PHE A 68 18.43 -10.25 31.79
C PHE A 68 17.94 -9.14 32.73
N GLY A 69 16.62 -8.98 32.88
CA GLY A 69 16.02 -7.90 33.66
C GLY A 69 16.11 -6.54 32.94
N ASN A 70 15.07 -5.72 33.10
CA ASN A 70 14.91 -4.48 32.34
C ASN A 70 15.71 -3.30 32.90
N ALA A 71 16.44 -2.59 32.02
CA ALA A 71 17.08 -1.32 32.35
C ALA A 71 16.06 -0.16 32.55
N VAL A 72 14.89 -0.22 31.90
CA VAL A 72 13.85 0.83 31.98
C VAL A 72 12.48 0.18 32.18
N ARG A 73 11.88 0.39 33.36
CA ARG A 73 10.54 -0.14 33.69
C ARG A 73 9.48 0.50 32.78
N GLY A 74 8.60 -0.32 32.21
CA GLY A 74 7.46 0.12 31.39
C GLY A 74 7.75 0.32 29.90
N TYR A 75 9.03 0.40 29.49
CA TYR A 75 9.39 0.54 28.08
C TYR A 75 8.97 -0.68 27.24
N PRO A 76 9.18 -1.93 27.68
CA PRO A 76 8.76 -3.08 26.88
C PRO A 76 7.26 -3.22 26.73
N SER A 77 6.48 -2.97 27.79
CA SER A 77 5.02 -2.98 27.72
C SER A 77 4.48 -1.91 26.78
N LEU A 78 5.07 -0.70 26.77
CA LEU A 78 4.70 0.37 25.85
C LEU A 78 4.96 -0.01 24.39
N LEU A 79 6.19 -0.48 24.11
CA LEU A 79 6.57 -0.86 22.74
C LEU A 79 5.73 -2.02 22.22
N VAL A 80 5.54 -3.08 23.01
CA VAL A 80 4.68 -4.22 22.63
C VAL A 80 3.27 -3.75 22.35
N SER A 81 2.70 -2.87 23.18
CA SER A 81 1.33 -2.37 22.99
C SER A 81 1.20 -1.56 21.69
N ILE A 82 2.15 -0.68 21.40
CA ILE A 82 2.16 0.14 20.16
C ILE A 82 2.32 -0.77 18.94
N LEU A 83 3.25 -1.73 18.98
CA LEU A 83 3.49 -2.67 17.89
C LEU A 83 2.28 -3.58 17.65
N PHE A 84 1.62 -4.04 18.72
CA PHE A 84 0.40 -4.85 18.63
C PHE A 84 -0.75 -4.06 18.01
N LEU A 85 -1.01 -2.84 18.50
CA LEU A 85 -2.05 -1.98 17.94
C LEU A 85 -1.76 -1.60 16.48
N GLY A 86 -0.51 -1.27 16.15
CA GLY A 86 -0.09 -0.99 14.78
C GLY A 86 -0.26 -2.18 13.84
N GLY A 87 0.04 -3.40 14.31
CA GLY A 87 -0.18 -4.64 13.56
C GLY A 87 -1.67 -4.86 13.24
N ILE A 88 -2.55 -4.71 14.24
CA ILE A 88 -4.00 -4.83 14.05
C ILE A 88 -4.52 -3.80 13.03
N GLN A 89 -4.04 -2.56 13.11
CA GLN A 89 -4.43 -1.50 12.18
C GLN A 89 -4.04 -1.82 10.73
N LEU A 90 -2.83 -2.32 10.51
CA LEU A 90 -2.36 -2.72 9.18
C LEU A 90 -3.16 -3.88 8.59
N ILE A 91 -3.50 -4.88 9.41
CA ILE A 91 -4.39 -5.98 9.01
C ILE A 91 -5.76 -5.43 8.62
N GLY A 92 -6.33 -4.53 9.43
CA GLY A 92 -7.61 -3.88 9.15
C GLY A 92 -7.63 -3.14 7.82
N ILE A 93 -6.59 -2.35 7.52
CA ILE A 93 -6.45 -1.65 6.24
C ILE A 93 -6.33 -2.65 5.08
N GLY A 94 -5.61 -3.75 5.27
CA GLY A 94 -5.49 -4.81 4.27
C GLY A 94 -6.84 -5.45 3.92
N VAL A 95 -7.66 -5.77 4.92
CA VAL A 95 -9.01 -6.33 4.72
C VAL A 95 -9.93 -5.33 4.02
N LEU A 96 -9.89 -4.06 4.43
CA LEU A 96 -10.66 -2.99 3.78
C LEU A 96 -10.27 -2.84 2.31
N GLY A 97 -8.97 -2.88 2.00
CA GLY A 97 -8.48 -2.81 0.63
C GLY A 97 -8.97 -3.98 -0.24
N GLU A 98 -9.00 -5.19 0.31
CA GLU A 98 -9.54 -6.35 -0.41
C GLU A 98 -11.06 -6.24 -0.63
N TYR A 99 -11.79 -5.72 0.36
CA TYR A 99 -13.23 -5.48 0.24
C TYR A 99 -13.56 -4.42 -0.83
N ILE A 100 -12.85 -3.28 -0.81
CA ILE A 100 -12.98 -2.23 -1.84
C ILE A 100 -12.65 -2.80 -3.23
N GLY A 101 -11.62 -3.65 -3.32
CA GLY A 101 -11.27 -4.31 -4.57
C GLY A 101 -12.38 -5.21 -5.13
N ARG A 102 -13.15 -5.88 -4.26
CA ARG A 102 -14.31 -6.69 -4.69
C ARG A 102 -15.47 -5.81 -5.16
N ILE A 103 -15.78 -4.73 -4.44
CA ILE A 103 -16.83 -3.77 -4.84
C ILE A 103 -16.56 -3.24 -6.26
N TYR A 104 -15.32 -2.88 -6.56
CA TYR A 104 -14.95 -2.35 -7.87
C TYR A 104 -15.11 -3.39 -9.00
N ILE A 105 -14.85 -4.67 -8.73
CA ILE A 105 -15.02 -5.74 -9.73
C ILE A 105 -16.50 -6.05 -9.96
N GLU A 106 -17.33 -5.86 -8.94
CA GLU A 106 -18.76 -6.15 -8.98
C GLU A 106 -19.60 -5.02 -9.60
N THR A 107 -19.04 -3.80 -9.73
CA THR A 107 -19.69 -2.62 -10.34
C THR A 107 -19.16 -2.36 -11.75
#